data_AF-A0A409VU25-F1
#
_entry.id   AF-A0A409VU25-F1
#
_cell.length_a   1.000
_cell.length_b   1.000
_cell.length_c   1.000
_cell.angle_alpha   90.00
_cell.angle_beta   90.00
_cell.angle_gamma   90.00
#
_symmetry.space_group_name_H-M   'P 1'
#
loop_
_entity.id
_entity.type
_entity.pdbx_description
1 polymer ?
#
loop_
_entity_poly.entity_id
_entity_poly.type
_entity_poly.pdbx_seq_one_letter_code
_entity_poly.pdbx_strand_id
1 'polypeptide(L)'
;MQCKDARYCSRECQKADWSTHKDICTPSAASRKRLHQYIMANPLFDIYLQVLVIAQLGLLKDPSPKKMHRILIFFGLEPANAKDFLELFHPKGTADDSPLKGMMQLHAVYSDPLPPPLRDIEFLALTPAAIELWELQRKEMDDHGLDATPLCILQWISTHKDVMQTGVANLRIKSGGMDVARWHLKEQTRNVAIPNAFSENAMEVFKTNFSINAILEYLNAQIRTDAENRLTLRAPMSKEDKEVIVEAASKPSKNHVRRLFCDLQKQKALREIAYREALRYYMRKGELPAKGHPLVSATKNDEKYERVNAVNEPNHKRTCEPSETDRKKLAQYFMANPLLHLFIEVLLVAALKILDDPSPQNMFFAQMCFGIEPADAKDFLRLFDPSAVADDKPMVGIPQIFSISSSRLDDEKNFSQGEISLWQQKREESNAAGYSSMPLCVMQWAFLDNTTIKTISTIVAITPTAMDIARYHTIHNKPFVVPKVFVEENSQTFTTTFSVKSVTEYINTSIRQDIKNQWVLRTSLSKHEKESIILAAQGKFSDGPREYFAMLQRIKAIVESTYHDAYRHYMECGVLRGHPLFPFRR
;
A
#
# COMPACT_ATOMS: atom_id res chain seq x y z
N MET A 1 -19.26 -2.37 -28.14
CA MET A 1 -19.06 -1.37 -27.07
C MET A 1 -20.19 -1.52 -26.06
N GLN A 2 -19.90 -1.52 -24.76
CA GLN A 2 -20.90 -1.61 -23.69
C GLN A 2 -20.65 -0.46 -22.72
N CYS A 3 -21.65 0.39 -22.48
CA CYS A 3 -21.61 1.30 -21.34
C CYS A 3 -21.72 0.46 -20.06
N LYS A 4 -20.81 0.68 -19.11
CA LYS A 4 -20.80 -0.01 -17.81
C LYS A 4 -21.58 0.76 -16.73
N ASP A 5 -22.13 1.92 -17.06
CA ASP A 5 -22.77 2.84 -16.11
C ASP A 5 -24.29 2.73 -16.09
N ALA A 6 -24.93 2.48 -17.24
CA ALA A 6 -26.35 2.17 -17.31
C ALA A 6 -26.57 0.65 -17.17
N ARG A 7 -27.49 0.26 -16.27
CA ARG A 7 -27.94 -1.13 -16.15
C ARG A 7 -29.09 -1.37 -17.11
N TYR A 8 -28.91 -2.30 -18.04
CA TYR A 8 -29.95 -2.77 -18.95
C TYR A 8 -30.36 -4.18 -18.53
N CYS A 9 -31.64 -4.53 -18.70
CA CYS A 9 -32.13 -5.87 -18.41
C CYS A 9 -31.58 -6.93 -19.39
N SER A 10 -31.11 -6.52 -20.56
CA SER A 10 -30.51 -7.39 -21.57
C SER A 10 -29.50 -6.64 -22.46
N ARG A 11 -28.70 -7.38 -23.25
CA ARG A 11 -27.80 -6.79 -24.25
C ARG A 11 -28.57 -6.15 -25.40
N GLU A 12 -29.74 -6.66 -25.71
CA GLU A 12 -30.64 -6.18 -26.75
C GLU A 12 -31.19 -4.80 -26.37
N CYS A 13 -31.60 -4.61 -25.11
CA CYS A 13 -32.03 -3.31 -24.59
C CYS A 13 -30.90 -2.29 -24.60
N GLN A 14 -29.67 -2.70 -24.25
CA GLN A 14 -28.50 -1.82 -24.35
C GLN A 14 -28.23 -1.39 -25.79
N LYS A 15 -28.29 -2.32 -26.76
CA LYS A 15 -28.08 -2.00 -28.17
C LYS A 15 -29.17 -1.08 -28.71
N ALA A 16 -30.41 -1.32 -28.33
CA ALA A 16 -31.56 -0.51 -28.75
C ALA A 16 -31.44 0.94 -28.24
N ASP A 17 -31.04 1.13 -26.98
CA ASP A 17 -30.81 2.47 -26.41
C ASP A 17 -29.45 3.06 -26.80
N TRP A 18 -28.53 2.30 -27.43
CA TRP A 18 -27.17 2.78 -27.66
C TRP A 18 -27.10 4.03 -28.53
N SER A 19 -27.97 4.17 -29.53
CA SER A 19 -27.98 5.35 -30.42
C SER A 19 -28.31 6.65 -29.68
N THR A 20 -29.15 6.59 -28.65
CA THR A 20 -29.56 7.72 -27.80
C THR A 20 -28.63 7.87 -26.60
N HIS A 21 -28.25 6.75 -25.99
CA HIS A 21 -27.40 6.72 -24.81
C HIS A 21 -25.98 7.17 -25.11
N LYS A 22 -25.40 6.84 -26.27
CA LYS A 22 -23.99 7.19 -26.59
C LYS A 22 -23.72 8.71 -26.52
N ASP A 23 -24.73 9.53 -26.82
CA ASP A 23 -24.59 10.99 -26.87
C ASP A 23 -24.60 11.60 -25.45
N ILE A 24 -25.22 10.92 -24.48
CA ILE A 24 -25.24 11.30 -23.06
C ILE A 24 -24.23 10.52 -22.22
N CYS A 25 -23.78 9.36 -22.71
CA CYS A 25 -22.77 8.51 -22.11
C CYS A 25 -21.40 9.15 -22.28
N THR A 26 -21.10 10.13 -21.44
CA THR A 26 -19.76 10.70 -21.36
C THR A 26 -18.89 9.80 -20.50
N PRO A 27 -17.92 9.06 -21.08
CA PRO A 27 -17.03 8.18 -20.31
C PRO A 27 -16.22 8.93 -19.24
N SER A 28 -16.11 10.26 -19.34
CA SER A 28 -15.37 11.12 -18.40
C SER A 28 -16.10 11.43 -17.09
N ALA A 29 -17.43 11.58 -17.08
CA ALA A 29 -18.16 11.92 -15.87
C ALA A 29 -18.36 10.70 -14.97
N ALA A 30 -18.70 9.57 -15.58
CA ALA A 30 -18.84 8.31 -14.87
C ALA A 30 -17.51 7.77 -14.36
N SER A 31 -16.39 8.04 -15.05
CA SER A 31 -15.07 7.64 -14.57
C SER A 31 -14.72 8.33 -13.25
N ARG A 32 -14.96 9.65 -13.10
CA ARG A 32 -14.66 10.39 -11.86
C ARG A 32 -15.47 9.92 -10.66
N LYS A 33 -16.74 9.57 -10.87
CA LYS A 33 -17.56 8.99 -9.80
C LYS A 33 -17.00 7.65 -9.32
N ARG A 34 -16.30 6.89 -10.18
CA ARG A 34 -15.63 5.64 -9.78
C ARG A 34 -14.28 5.87 -9.10
N LEU A 35 -13.56 6.95 -9.43
CA LEU A 35 -12.21 7.18 -8.88
C LEU A 35 -12.21 7.22 -7.36
N HIS A 36 -13.14 7.95 -6.73
CA HIS A 36 -13.21 7.96 -5.25
C HIS A 36 -13.65 6.61 -4.67
N GLN A 37 -14.48 5.83 -5.39
CA GLN A 37 -14.85 4.48 -4.97
C GLN A 37 -13.64 3.54 -4.97
N TYR A 38 -12.73 3.69 -5.94
CA TYR A 38 -11.48 2.92 -5.97
C TYR A 38 -10.53 3.29 -4.83
N ILE A 39 -10.45 4.58 -4.47
CA ILE A 39 -9.72 4.99 -3.26
C ILE A 39 -10.32 4.32 -2.02
N MET A 40 -11.65 4.38 -1.85
CA MET A 40 -12.34 3.79 -0.70
C MET A 40 -12.26 2.26 -0.64
N ALA A 41 -12.10 1.60 -1.80
CA ALA A 41 -11.98 0.15 -1.89
C ALA A 41 -10.57 -0.37 -1.58
N ASN A 42 -9.55 0.50 -1.59
CA ASN A 42 -8.19 0.09 -1.30
C ASN A 42 -7.88 0.22 0.21
N PRO A 43 -7.48 -0.87 0.90
CA PRO A 43 -7.26 -0.85 2.35
C PRO A 43 -6.21 0.16 2.84
N LEU A 44 -5.15 0.38 2.06
CA LEU A 44 -4.10 1.35 2.41
C LEU A 44 -4.69 2.78 2.36
N PHE A 45 -5.40 3.10 1.28
CA PHE A 45 -6.07 4.39 1.15
C PHE A 45 -7.17 4.58 2.20
N ASP A 46 -7.97 3.54 2.49
CA ASP A 46 -9.00 3.56 3.55
C ASP A 46 -8.39 3.94 4.91
N ILE A 47 -7.29 3.29 5.30
CA ILE A 47 -6.60 3.60 6.56
C ILE A 47 -6.09 5.05 6.57
N TYR A 48 -5.40 5.50 5.52
CA TYR A 48 -4.84 6.86 5.51
C TYR A 48 -5.91 7.95 5.32
N LEU A 49 -7.04 7.65 4.67
CA LEU A 49 -8.22 8.52 4.69
C LEU A 49 -8.81 8.63 6.09
N GLN A 50 -8.88 7.54 6.86
CA GLN A 50 -9.28 7.61 8.26
C GLN A 50 -8.31 8.48 9.06
N VAL A 51 -6.99 8.29 8.90
CA VAL A 51 -5.96 9.12 9.59
C VAL A 51 -6.13 10.61 9.25
N LEU A 52 -6.37 10.92 7.98
CA LEU A 52 -6.64 12.28 7.50
C LEU A 52 -7.90 12.88 8.17
N VAL A 53 -9.00 12.13 8.22
CA VAL A 53 -10.26 12.55 8.83
C VAL A 53 -10.13 12.71 10.35
N ILE A 54 -9.45 11.76 11.02
CA ILE A 54 -9.16 11.81 12.46
C ILE A 54 -8.35 13.06 12.81
N ALA A 55 -7.30 13.36 12.03
CA ALA A 55 -6.47 14.53 12.24
C ALA A 55 -7.25 15.84 11.98
N GLN A 56 -8.04 15.88 10.90
CA GLN A 56 -8.81 17.06 10.52
C GLN A 56 -9.92 17.40 11.54
N LEU A 57 -10.61 16.40 12.07
CA LEU A 57 -11.72 16.58 13.02
C LEU A 57 -11.27 16.56 14.49
N GLY A 58 -10.02 16.19 14.77
CA GLY A 58 -9.52 16.04 16.14
C GLY A 58 -10.13 14.85 16.89
N LEU A 59 -10.50 13.77 16.20
CA LEU A 59 -11.25 12.64 16.79
C LEU A 59 -10.49 11.90 17.88
N LEU A 60 -9.16 12.02 17.96
CA LEU A 60 -8.40 11.46 19.09
C LEU A 60 -8.70 12.17 20.41
N LYS A 61 -9.09 13.44 20.37
CA LYS A 61 -9.45 14.23 21.56
C LYS A 61 -10.94 14.15 21.84
N ASP A 62 -11.75 14.24 20.78
CA ASP A 62 -13.20 14.20 20.86
C ASP A 62 -13.76 13.30 19.75
N PRO A 63 -13.92 11.99 20.00
CA PRO A 63 -14.44 11.08 18.99
C PRO A 63 -15.92 11.35 18.68
N SER A 64 -16.70 11.88 19.64
CA SER A 64 -18.13 12.19 19.54
C SER A 64 -18.89 11.28 18.55
N PRO A 65 -19.02 9.97 18.83
CA PRO A 65 -19.40 8.98 17.80
C PRO A 65 -20.85 9.11 17.30
N LYS A 66 -21.70 9.80 18.06
CA LYS A 66 -23.08 10.12 17.70
C LYS A 66 -23.22 11.45 16.94
N LYS A 67 -22.17 12.28 16.91
CA LYS A 67 -22.17 13.52 16.15
C LYS A 67 -21.95 13.19 14.67
N MET A 68 -22.81 13.73 13.81
CA MET A 68 -22.58 13.67 12.37
C MET A 68 -21.40 14.59 12.02
N HIS A 69 -20.29 13.99 11.63
CA HIS A 69 -19.13 14.72 11.13
C HIS A 69 -19.14 14.73 9.61
N ARG A 70 -18.70 15.83 9.01
CA ARG A 70 -18.56 15.94 7.57
C ARG A 70 -17.16 16.41 7.19
N ILE A 71 -16.62 15.77 6.15
CA ILE A 71 -15.38 16.15 5.49
C ILE A 71 -15.63 16.37 4.00
N LEU A 72 -15.14 17.49 3.48
CA LEU A 72 -15.10 17.81 2.05
C LEU A 72 -13.73 17.44 1.52
N ILE A 73 -13.67 16.58 0.51
CA ILE A 73 -12.43 16.18 -0.17
C ILE A 73 -12.46 16.69 -1.60
N PHE A 74 -11.65 17.71 -1.88
CA PHE A 74 -11.49 18.24 -3.23
C PHE A 74 -10.46 17.42 -4.00
N PHE A 75 -10.80 17.02 -5.22
CA PHE A 75 -9.89 16.28 -6.09
C PHE A 75 -10.01 16.73 -7.54
N GLY A 76 -8.94 16.48 -8.31
CA GLY A 76 -8.88 16.74 -9.74
C GLY A 76 -8.08 15.67 -10.47
N LEU A 77 -8.00 15.80 -11.80
CA LEU A 77 -7.08 15.02 -12.62
C LEU A 77 -5.84 15.87 -12.92
N GLU A 78 -4.66 15.31 -12.68
CA GLU A 78 -3.38 15.89 -13.08
C GLU A 78 -2.67 14.98 -14.07
N PRO A 79 -1.80 15.48 -14.95
CA PRO A 79 -1.00 14.65 -15.84
C PRO A 79 -0.19 13.64 -15.03
N ALA A 80 -0.19 12.40 -15.51
CA ALA A 80 0.49 11.32 -14.82
C ALA A 80 2.03 11.46 -14.89
N ASN A 81 2.54 12.19 -15.88
CA ASN A 81 3.93 12.62 -15.96
C ASN A 81 4.04 14.07 -15.48
N ALA A 82 4.99 14.34 -14.58
CA ALA A 82 5.14 15.68 -14.03
C ALA A 82 5.78 16.69 -14.96
N LYS A 83 6.52 16.26 -15.98
CA LYS A 83 6.96 17.17 -17.04
C LYS A 83 5.73 17.79 -17.71
N ASP A 84 4.76 16.98 -18.09
CA ASP A 84 3.51 17.44 -18.68
C ASP A 84 2.73 18.35 -17.71
N PHE A 85 2.72 18.03 -16.41
CA PHE A 85 2.15 18.94 -15.41
C PHE A 85 2.86 20.29 -15.38
N LEU A 86 4.19 20.33 -15.35
CA LEU A 86 4.96 21.58 -15.30
C LEU A 86 4.81 22.40 -16.58
N GLU A 87 4.70 21.75 -17.73
CA GLU A 87 4.41 22.40 -19.02
C GLU A 87 3.02 23.06 -19.03
N LEU A 88 2.00 22.37 -18.50
CA LEU A 88 0.67 22.93 -18.32
C LEU A 88 0.65 24.02 -17.25
N PHE A 89 1.35 23.81 -16.13
CA PHE A 89 1.43 24.72 -14.98
C PHE A 89 2.50 25.81 -15.19
N HIS A 90 2.66 26.26 -16.43
CA HIS A 90 3.53 27.37 -16.80
C HIS A 90 2.66 28.57 -17.23
N PRO A 91 3.07 29.84 -17.02
CA PRO A 91 2.30 31.01 -17.46
C PRO A 91 2.00 31.06 -18.97
N LYS A 92 2.76 30.33 -19.78
CA LYS A 92 2.56 30.15 -21.23
C LYS A 92 2.02 28.76 -21.61
N GLY A 93 1.66 27.94 -20.63
CA GLY A 93 1.07 26.63 -20.86
C GLY A 93 -0.23 26.76 -21.65
N THR A 94 -0.53 25.77 -22.50
CA THR A 94 -1.72 25.76 -23.35
C THR A 94 -2.50 24.48 -23.14
N ALA A 95 -3.81 24.61 -22.96
CA ALA A 95 -4.70 23.46 -22.91
C ALA A 95 -5.24 23.17 -24.31
N ASP A 96 -4.68 22.15 -24.95
CA ASP A 96 -5.11 21.66 -26.26
C ASP A 96 -5.88 20.34 -26.15
N ASP A 97 -6.38 19.84 -27.27
CA ASP A 97 -7.11 18.58 -27.36
C ASP A 97 -6.18 17.35 -27.47
N SER A 98 -4.86 17.52 -27.26
CA SER A 98 -3.92 16.40 -27.33
C SER A 98 -4.28 15.32 -26.30
N PRO A 99 -4.16 14.03 -26.62
CA PRO A 99 -4.45 12.98 -25.65
C PRO A 99 -3.42 13.02 -24.52
N LEU A 100 -3.90 13.20 -23.28
CA LEU A 100 -3.06 13.21 -22.10
C LEU A 100 -3.63 12.29 -21.03
N LYS A 101 -2.81 11.41 -20.47
CA LYS A 101 -3.20 10.52 -19.39
C LYS A 101 -3.10 11.27 -18.06
N GLY A 102 -4.23 11.43 -17.39
CA GLY A 102 -4.31 12.00 -16.06
C GLY A 102 -4.38 10.94 -14.96
N MET A 103 -4.24 11.39 -13.73
CA MET A 103 -4.44 10.62 -12.51
C MET A 103 -5.15 11.46 -11.47
N MET A 104 -5.97 10.81 -10.65
CA MET A 104 -6.65 11.45 -9.52
C MET A 104 -5.61 12.02 -8.55
N GLN A 105 -5.82 13.25 -8.10
CA GLN A 105 -5.02 13.87 -7.06
C GLN A 105 -5.95 14.58 -6.06
N LEU A 106 -5.64 14.46 -4.78
CA LEU A 106 -6.34 15.13 -3.69
C LEU A 106 -5.77 16.54 -3.55
N HIS A 107 -6.61 17.56 -3.70
CA HIS A 107 -6.20 18.96 -3.69
C HIS A 107 -6.29 19.57 -2.29
N ALA A 108 -7.38 19.31 -1.57
CA ALA A 108 -7.62 19.87 -0.25
C ALA A 108 -8.70 19.10 0.52
N VAL A 109 -8.70 19.32 1.83
CA VAL A 109 -9.66 18.72 2.77
C VAL A 109 -10.16 19.81 3.70
N TYR A 110 -11.46 19.83 3.95
CA TYR A 110 -12.10 20.75 4.89
C TYR A 110 -13.10 20.02 5.77
N SER A 111 -13.27 20.50 6.99
CA SER A 111 -14.31 20.06 7.93
C SER A 111 -15.24 21.23 8.25
N ASP A 112 -16.40 20.92 8.80
CA ASP A 112 -17.29 21.96 9.33
C ASP A 112 -16.74 22.62 10.62
N PRO A 113 -17.05 23.91 10.85
CA PRO A 113 -17.70 24.83 9.92
C PRO A 113 -16.77 25.22 8.75
N LEU A 114 -17.32 25.29 7.54
CA LEU A 114 -16.53 25.62 6.35
C LEU A 114 -15.95 27.05 6.45
N PRO A 115 -14.70 27.27 6.00
CA PRO A 115 -14.14 28.62 5.92
C PRO A 115 -14.76 29.41 4.75
N PRO A 116 -14.81 30.75 4.79
CA PRO A 116 -15.10 31.56 3.60
C PRO A 116 -14.05 31.33 2.49
N PRO A 117 -14.43 31.33 1.21
CA PRO A 117 -15.78 31.50 0.68
C PRO A 117 -16.58 30.19 0.60
N LEU A 118 -16.02 29.04 1.03
CA LEU A 118 -16.66 27.72 0.87
C LEU A 118 -18.03 27.63 1.57
N ARG A 119 -18.16 28.26 2.74
CA ARG A 119 -19.44 28.30 3.47
C ARG A 119 -20.58 28.99 2.71
N ASP A 120 -20.23 29.88 1.78
CA ASP A 120 -21.19 30.69 1.02
C ASP A 120 -21.58 29.98 -0.30
N ILE A 121 -21.01 28.82 -0.59
CA ILE A 121 -21.32 28.01 -1.77
C ILE A 121 -22.44 27.02 -1.41
N GLU A 122 -23.67 27.34 -1.79
CA GLU A 122 -24.87 26.52 -1.52
C GLU A 122 -24.71 25.07 -1.98
N PHE A 123 -24.02 24.83 -3.11
CA PHE A 123 -23.78 23.48 -3.64
C PHE A 123 -22.93 22.59 -2.73
N LEU A 124 -22.20 23.18 -1.77
CA LEU A 124 -21.44 22.46 -0.76
C LEU A 124 -22.28 22.10 0.46
N ALA A 125 -23.57 22.46 0.53
CA ALA A 125 -24.46 22.00 1.58
C ALA A 125 -24.67 20.48 1.52
N LEU A 126 -24.93 19.86 2.67
CA LEU A 126 -25.35 18.46 2.70
C LEU A 126 -26.74 18.33 2.09
N THR A 127 -26.88 17.41 1.14
CA THR A 127 -28.20 17.04 0.60
C THR A 127 -28.98 16.21 1.63
N PRO A 128 -30.31 16.29 1.68
CA PRO A 128 -31.13 15.43 2.54
C PRO A 128 -30.82 13.93 2.39
N ALA A 129 -30.58 13.45 1.16
CA ALA A 129 -30.22 12.06 0.89
C ALA A 129 -28.88 11.62 1.54
N ALA A 130 -27.93 12.55 1.70
CA ALA A 130 -26.67 12.26 2.39
C ALA A 130 -26.87 12.12 3.90
N ILE A 131 -27.78 12.92 4.47
CA ILE A 131 -28.16 12.85 5.88
C ILE A 131 -28.89 11.54 6.15
N GLU A 132 -29.88 11.20 5.32
CA GLU A 132 -30.62 9.93 5.41
C GLU A 132 -29.68 8.71 5.30
N LEU A 133 -28.72 8.74 4.37
CA LEU A 133 -27.71 7.69 4.24
C LEU A 133 -26.84 7.55 5.50
N TRP A 134 -26.46 8.68 6.12
CA TRP A 134 -25.73 8.67 7.40
C TRP A 134 -26.57 8.11 8.53
N GLU A 135 -27.82 8.53 8.68
CA GLU A 135 -28.74 8.06 9.72
C GLU A 135 -28.97 6.55 9.62
N LEU A 136 -29.20 6.06 8.39
CA LEU A 136 -29.38 4.63 8.11
C LEU A 136 -28.15 3.82 8.55
N GLN A 137 -26.95 4.24 8.14
CA GLN A 137 -25.73 3.53 8.50
C GLN A 137 -25.37 3.70 9.97
N ARG A 138 -25.69 4.85 10.58
CA ARG A 138 -25.49 5.07 12.00
C ARG A 138 -26.35 4.10 12.82
N LYS A 139 -27.62 3.96 12.44
CA LYS A 139 -28.54 2.99 13.03
C LYS A 139 -28.03 1.56 12.85
N GLU A 140 -27.64 1.18 11.63
CA GLU A 140 -27.05 -0.14 11.37
C GLU A 140 -25.84 -0.40 12.26
N MET A 141 -24.92 0.54 12.37
CA MET A 141 -23.75 0.40 13.25
C MET A 141 -24.15 0.27 14.73
N ASP A 142 -25.15 1.03 15.18
CA ASP A 142 -25.66 0.94 16.54
C ASP A 142 -26.28 -0.44 16.82
N ASP A 143 -27.08 -0.96 15.89
CA ASP A 143 -27.69 -2.30 15.95
C ASP A 143 -26.62 -3.41 16.01
N HIS A 144 -25.42 -3.17 15.49
CA HIS A 144 -24.26 -4.07 15.54
C HIS A 144 -23.31 -3.80 16.72
N GLY A 145 -23.68 -2.96 17.70
CA GLY A 145 -22.84 -2.66 18.87
C GLY A 145 -21.59 -1.83 18.54
N LEU A 146 -21.62 -1.05 17.46
CA LEU A 146 -20.56 -0.13 17.04
C LEU A 146 -20.94 1.33 17.35
N ASP A 147 -21.74 1.56 18.39
CA ASP A 147 -22.25 2.85 18.82
C ASP A 147 -21.16 3.83 19.29
N ALA A 148 -20.04 3.30 19.77
CA ALA A 148 -18.85 4.07 20.12
C ALA A 148 -17.92 4.43 18.93
N THR A 149 -18.17 3.87 17.74
CA THR A 149 -17.31 4.06 16.56
C THR A 149 -17.75 5.30 15.78
N PRO A 150 -16.90 6.31 15.54
CA PRO A 150 -17.31 7.49 14.77
C PRO A 150 -17.65 7.16 13.31
N LEU A 151 -18.69 7.81 12.79
CA LEU A 151 -19.13 7.73 11.39
C LEU A 151 -19.10 9.12 10.76
N CYS A 152 -18.35 9.27 9.68
CA CYS A 152 -18.17 10.55 8.99
C CYS A 152 -18.76 10.49 7.58
N ILE A 153 -19.40 11.58 7.14
CA ILE A 153 -19.77 11.78 5.73
C ILE A 153 -18.56 12.35 4.99
N LEU A 154 -18.09 11.65 3.96
CA LEU A 154 -17.14 12.15 2.98
C LEU A 154 -17.89 12.70 1.76
N GLN A 155 -17.76 13.99 1.52
CA GLN A 155 -18.25 14.67 0.33
C GLN A 155 -17.08 14.92 -0.63
N TRP A 156 -17.01 14.11 -1.68
CA TRP A 156 -16.01 14.18 -2.74
C TRP A 156 -16.41 15.24 -3.75
N ILE A 157 -15.55 16.22 -3.98
CA ILE A 157 -15.86 17.39 -4.81
C ILE A 157 -14.85 17.48 -5.94
N SER A 158 -15.35 17.51 -7.18
CA SER A 158 -14.55 17.75 -8.38
C SER A 158 -15.26 18.76 -9.29
N THR A 159 -14.59 19.23 -10.34
CA THR A 159 -15.18 20.12 -11.34
C THR A 159 -15.05 19.52 -12.73
N HIS A 160 -16.10 19.61 -13.53
CA HIS A 160 -16.08 19.22 -14.95
C HIS A 160 -16.96 20.18 -15.73
N LYS A 161 -16.40 20.83 -16.77
CA LYS A 161 -17.08 21.87 -17.57
C LYS A 161 -17.70 22.97 -16.68
N ASP A 162 -16.92 23.46 -15.71
CA ASP A 162 -17.30 24.47 -14.72
C ASP A 162 -18.49 24.10 -13.81
N VAL A 163 -18.96 22.86 -13.87
CA VAL A 163 -19.98 22.33 -12.98
C VAL A 163 -19.31 21.53 -11.87
N MET A 164 -19.63 21.85 -10.62
CA MET A 164 -19.22 21.03 -9.48
C MET A 164 -19.93 19.68 -9.54
N GLN A 165 -19.16 18.62 -9.35
CA GLN A 165 -19.65 17.26 -9.19
C GLN A 165 -19.40 16.82 -7.76
N THR A 166 -20.44 16.33 -7.10
CA THR A 166 -20.38 15.80 -5.73
C THR A 166 -20.62 14.29 -5.73
N GLY A 167 -19.75 13.58 -5.00
CA GLY A 167 -19.96 12.20 -4.59
C GLY A 167 -20.08 12.16 -3.07
N VAL A 168 -20.97 11.33 -2.54
CA VAL A 168 -21.12 11.15 -1.10
C VAL A 168 -20.84 9.70 -0.75
N ALA A 169 -20.02 9.49 0.27
CA ALA A 169 -19.79 8.19 0.88
C ALA A 169 -19.66 8.38 2.39
N ASN A 170 -20.03 7.36 3.14
CA ASN A 170 -19.76 7.34 4.58
C ASN A 170 -18.45 6.60 4.84
N LEU A 171 -17.69 7.08 5.81
CA LEU A 171 -16.45 6.50 6.29
C LEU A 171 -16.61 6.15 7.77
N ARG A 172 -16.51 4.86 8.06
CA ARG A 172 -16.41 4.34 9.44
C ARG A 172 -14.97 4.52 9.93
N ILE A 173 -14.79 5.22 11.04
CA ILE A 173 -13.47 5.41 11.65
C ILE A 173 -13.13 4.20 12.52
N LYS A 174 -12.38 3.25 11.97
CA LYS A 174 -12.02 1.99 12.63
C LYS A 174 -10.92 2.23 13.66
N SER A 175 -10.78 1.31 14.62
CA SER A 175 -9.69 1.37 15.62
C SER A 175 -8.31 1.41 14.97
N GLY A 176 -8.08 0.62 13.90
CA GLY A 176 -6.81 0.65 13.18
C GLY A 176 -6.45 2.04 12.61
N GLY A 177 -7.44 2.81 12.12
CA GLY A 177 -7.22 4.20 11.70
C GLY A 177 -6.85 5.10 12.89
N MET A 178 -7.52 4.91 14.03
CA MET A 178 -7.23 5.63 15.28
C MET A 178 -5.83 5.32 15.81
N ASP A 179 -5.40 4.06 15.74
CA ASP A 179 -4.10 3.61 16.22
C ASP A 179 -2.97 4.16 15.34
N VAL A 180 -3.12 4.12 14.00
CA VAL A 180 -2.16 4.75 13.07
C VAL A 180 -2.09 6.27 13.29
N ALA A 181 -3.23 6.93 13.51
CA ALA A 181 -3.26 8.36 13.81
C ALA A 181 -2.58 8.67 15.16
N ARG A 182 -2.82 7.88 16.21
CA ARG A 182 -2.14 8.00 17.51
C ARG A 182 -0.65 7.79 17.39
N TRP A 183 -0.22 6.78 16.63
CA TRP A 183 1.19 6.49 16.38
C TRP A 183 1.90 7.72 15.82
N HIS A 184 1.35 8.29 14.75
CA HIS A 184 1.90 9.51 14.14
C HIS A 184 1.86 10.75 15.07
N LEU A 185 0.86 10.86 15.95
CA LEU A 185 0.68 12.02 16.82
C LEU A 185 1.42 11.92 18.17
N LYS A 186 1.65 10.72 18.71
CA LYS A 186 2.18 10.48 20.06
C LYS A 186 3.68 10.20 20.09
N GLU A 187 4.24 9.46 19.13
CA GLU A 187 5.57 8.84 19.30
C GLU A 187 6.79 9.72 19.01
N GLN A 188 6.67 11.05 18.90
CA GLN A 188 7.79 11.92 18.44
C GLN A 188 8.40 11.53 17.07
N THR A 189 7.94 10.45 16.43
CA THR A 189 8.02 10.21 14.99
C THR A 189 7.07 11.19 14.30
N ARG A 190 7.31 12.49 14.50
CA ARG A 190 6.61 13.56 13.82
C ARG A 190 6.76 13.42 12.30
N ASN A 191 7.57 12.50 11.78
CA ASN A 191 7.83 12.40 10.37
C ASN A 191 6.85 11.43 9.67
N VAL A 192 6.12 11.95 8.70
CA VAL A 192 5.51 11.17 7.61
C VAL A 192 6.59 10.99 6.54
N ALA A 193 6.84 9.75 6.12
CA ALA A 193 7.74 9.43 5.02
C ALA A 193 6.94 9.44 3.71
N ILE A 194 7.13 10.49 2.90
CA ILE A 194 6.47 10.66 1.61
C ILE A 194 7.39 10.13 0.51
N PRO A 195 6.98 9.14 -0.29
CA PRO A 195 7.77 8.67 -1.42
C PRO A 195 8.12 9.80 -2.41
N ASN A 196 9.38 9.89 -2.84
CA ASN A 196 9.77 10.79 -3.91
C ASN A 196 9.33 10.22 -5.27
N ALA A 197 8.22 10.73 -5.81
CA ALA A 197 7.69 10.29 -7.10
C ALA A 197 8.60 10.62 -8.31
N PHE A 198 9.62 11.48 -8.14
CA PHE A 198 10.54 11.90 -9.22
C PHE A 198 11.96 11.43 -9.04
N SER A 199 12.28 10.76 -7.94
CA SER A 199 13.59 10.14 -7.82
C SER A 199 13.65 8.93 -8.75
N GLU A 200 14.69 8.86 -9.57
CA GLU A 200 15.07 7.61 -10.24
C GLU A 200 15.35 6.53 -9.18
N ASN A 201 15.80 6.95 -7.99
CA ASN A 201 15.92 6.11 -6.82
C ASN A 201 14.65 6.17 -5.95
N ALA A 202 13.70 5.29 -6.24
CA ALA A 202 12.44 5.22 -5.51
C ALA A 202 12.54 4.84 -4.01
N MET A 203 13.75 4.66 -3.47
CA MET A 203 14.03 4.62 -2.02
C MET A 203 13.98 6.00 -1.37
N GLU A 204 14.11 7.07 -2.14
CA GLU A 204 14.16 8.40 -1.58
C GLU A 204 12.79 8.77 -1.02
N VAL A 205 12.75 8.96 0.31
CA VAL A 205 11.56 9.39 1.03
C VAL A 205 11.81 10.73 1.69
N PHE A 206 10.86 11.65 1.55
CA PHE A 206 10.87 12.91 2.27
C PHE A 206 10.22 12.71 3.63
N LYS A 207 11.01 12.93 4.68
CA LYS A 207 10.50 12.99 6.05
C LYS A 207 9.99 14.40 6.31
N THR A 208 8.71 14.54 6.60
CA THR A 208 8.10 15.84 6.95
C THR A 208 7.22 15.72 8.18
N ASN A 209 7.06 16.81 8.92
CA ASN A 209 6.21 16.82 10.10
C ASN A 209 4.76 16.41 9.79
N PHE A 210 4.17 15.62 10.66
CA PHE A 210 2.82 15.13 10.57
C PHE A 210 1.88 16.31 10.55
N SER A 211 1.09 16.36 9.48
CA SER A 211 0.10 17.39 9.23
C SER A 211 -0.89 16.84 8.23
N ILE A 212 -2.07 17.46 8.15
CA ILE A 212 -3.08 17.15 7.12
C ILE A 212 -2.46 17.21 5.72
N ASN A 213 -1.63 18.22 5.47
CA ASN A 213 -0.90 18.35 4.21
C ASN A 213 0.07 17.18 3.96
N ALA A 214 0.84 16.77 4.97
CA ALA A 214 1.76 15.64 4.82
C ALA A 214 1.04 14.32 4.48
N ILE A 215 -0.15 14.08 5.08
CA ILE A 215 -0.97 12.90 4.75
C ILE A 215 -1.52 13.00 3.33
N LEU A 216 -2.00 14.18 2.91
CA LEU A 216 -2.45 14.41 1.54
C LEU A 216 -1.33 14.17 0.52
N GLU A 217 -0.13 14.69 0.78
CA GLU A 217 1.03 14.45 -0.08
C GLU A 217 1.45 12.97 -0.08
N TYR A 218 1.36 12.28 1.06
CA TYR A 218 1.59 10.83 1.11
C TYR A 218 0.60 10.08 0.21
N LEU A 219 -0.71 10.34 0.35
CA LEU A 219 -1.74 9.72 -0.48
C LEU A 219 -1.51 10.01 -1.97
N ASN A 220 -1.24 11.27 -2.33
CA ASN A 220 -0.95 11.66 -3.70
C ASN A 220 0.31 10.97 -4.25
N ALA A 221 1.38 10.88 -3.46
CA ALA A 221 2.60 10.18 -3.83
C ALA A 221 2.34 8.68 -4.08
N GLN A 222 1.51 8.02 -3.27
CA GLN A 222 1.10 6.63 -3.51
C GLN A 222 0.32 6.47 -4.82
N ILE A 223 -0.51 7.45 -5.20
CA ILE A 223 -1.20 7.43 -6.50
C ILE A 223 -0.20 7.59 -7.65
N ARG A 224 0.82 8.45 -7.49
CA ARG A 224 1.85 8.69 -8.53
C ARG A 224 2.73 7.47 -8.76
N THR A 225 3.13 6.77 -7.70
CA THR A 225 4.01 5.59 -7.79
C THR A 225 3.35 4.44 -8.53
N ASP A 226 2.01 4.41 -8.64
CA ASP A 226 1.26 3.47 -9.46
C ASP A 226 1.32 3.82 -10.96
N ALA A 227 2.50 3.69 -11.56
CA ALA A 227 2.75 3.93 -13.00
C ALA A 227 1.84 3.08 -13.91
N GLU A 228 1.55 1.85 -13.46
CA GLU A 228 0.83 0.82 -14.19
C GLU A 228 -0.70 0.92 -14.05
N ASN A 229 -1.23 1.88 -13.28
CA ASN A 229 -2.67 2.04 -13.05
C ASN A 229 -3.34 0.85 -12.34
N ARG A 230 -2.61 0.15 -11.45
CA ARG A 230 -3.14 -0.95 -10.63
C ARG A 230 -4.27 -0.50 -9.71
N LEU A 231 -4.22 0.76 -9.25
CA LEU A 231 -5.24 1.38 -8.42
C LEU A 231 -6.45 1.85 -9.23
N THR A 232 -6.38 1.81 -10.57
CA THR A 232 -7.42 2.31 -11.48
C THR A 232 -7.78 3.79 -11.27
N LEU A 233 -6.80 4.57 -10.80
CA LEU A 233 -6.93 6.01 -10.51
C LEU A 233 -6.48 6.91 -11.67
N ARG A 234 -6.09 6.33 -12.81
CA ARG A 234 -5.73 7.06 -14.03
C ARG A 234 -6.89 7.11 -15.02
N ALA A 235 -7.09 8.27 -15.65
CA ALA A 235 -8.13 8.50 -16.65
C ALA A 235 -7.61 9.48 -17.72
N PRO A 236 -8.12 9.44 -18.96
CA PRO A 236 -7.85 10.50 -19.93
C PRO A 236 -8.26 11.87 -19.38
N MET A 237 -7.40 12.88 -19.54
CA MET A 237 -7.71 14.26 -19.18
C MET A 237 -8.53 14.91 -20.30
N SER A 238 -9.59 15.62 -19.93
CA SER A 238 -10.27 16.50 -20.88
C SER A 238 -9.49 17.80 -21.07
N LYS A 239 -9.85 18.58 -22.10
CA LYS A 239 -9.29 19.92 -22.29
C LYS A 239 -9.53 20.80 -21.05
N GLU A 240 -10.72 20.71 -20.48
CA GLU A 240 -11.11 21.48 -19.30
C GLU A 240 -10.26 21.15 -18.06
N ASP A 241 -9.81 19.89 -17.92
CA ASP A 241 -8.87 19.49 -16.86
C ASP A 241 -7.53 20.21 -17.01
N LYS A 242 -6.99 20.22 -18.24
CA LYS A 242 -5.75 20.93 -18.55
C LYS A 242 -5.89 22.43 -18.35
N GLU A 243 -7.03 23.00 -18.73
CA GLU A 243 -7.31 24.42 -18.54
C GLU A 243 -7.33 24.81 -17.06
N VAL A 244 -7.80 23.95 -16.12
CA VAL A 244 -7.72 24.26 -14.66
C VAL A 244 -6.27 24.51 -14.27
N ILE A 245 -5.37 23.64 -14.74
CA ILE A 245 -3.94 23.68 -14.42
C ILE A 245 -3.28 24.92 -15.03
N VAL A 246 -3.59 25.24 -16.30
CA VAL A 246 -3.09 26.43 -16.99
C VAL A 246 -3.58 27.72 -16.34
N GLU A 247 -4.86 27.79 -15.99
CA GLU A 247 -5.46 28.95 -15.30
C GLU A 247 -4.89 29.13 -13.90
N ALA A 248 -4.66 28.04 -13.17
CA ALA A 248 -4.03 28.06 -11.85
C ALA A 248 -2.60 28.64 -11.87
N ALA A 249 -1.86 28.46 -12.97
CA ALA A 249 -0.53 29.02 -13.17
C ALA A 249 -0.52 30.49 -13.64
N SER A 250 -1.61 30.95 -14.27
CA SER A 250 -1.68 32.24 -14.94
C SER A 250 -2.61 33.23 -14.23
N LYS A 251 -3.81 33.48 -14.76
CA LYS A 251 -4.80 34.42 -14.22
C LYS A 251 -6.04 33.69 -13.70
N PRO A 252 -6.58 34.11 -12.55
CA PRO A 252 -7.75 33.48 -11.98
C PRO A 252 -8.97 33.63 -12.89
N SER A 253 -9.74 32.55 -13.03
CA SER A 253 -11.01 32.55 -13.75
C SER A 253 -12.01 33.55 -13.17
N LYS A 254 -12.89 34.09 -14.02
CA LYS A 254 -14.04 34.90 -13.59
C LYS A 254 -15.17 34.04 -12.99
N ASN A 255 -15.26 32.77 -13.40
CA ASN A 255 -16.22 31.83 -12.83
C ASN A 255 -15.74 31.47 -11.41
N HIS A 256 -16.60 31.67 -10.40
CA HIS A 256 -16.23 31.50 -8.99
C HIS A 256 -15.85 30.05 -8.64
N VAL A 257 -16.60 29.06 -9.16
CA VAL A 257 -16.30 27.63 -8.96
C VAL A 257 -14.96 27.29 -9.61
N ARG A 258 -14.76 27.72 -10.85
CA ARG A 258 -13.52 27.50 -11.58
C ARG A 258 -12.33 28.12 -10.85
N ARG A 259 -12.47 29.37 -10.41
CA ARG A 259 -11.46 30.08 -9.61
C ARG A 259 -11.09 29.33 -8.34
N LEU A 260 -12.08 28.81 -7.61
CA LEU A 260 -11.83 27.97 -6.43
C LEU A 260 -10.94 26.77 -6.77
N PHE A 261 -11.25 26.03 -7.84
CA PHE A 261 -10.43 24.88 -8.24
C PHE A 261 -9.02 25.28 -8.70
N CYS A 262 -8.89 26.41 -9.40
CA CYS A 262 -7.58 26.94 -9.78
C CYS A 262 -6.75 27.33 -8.54
N ASP A 263 -7.37 27.95 -7.53
CA ASP A 263 -6.71 28.30 -6.28
C ASP A 263 -6.29 27.05 -5.49
N LEU A 264 -7.15 26.03 -5.42
CA LEU A 264 -6.83 24.75 -4.79
C LEU A 264 -5.71 24.01 -5.53
N GLN A 265 -5.74 23.97 -6.86
CA GLN A 265 -4.70 23.38 -7.71
C GLN A 265 -3.36 24.09 -7.49
N LYS A 266 -3.38 25.43 -7.40
CA LYS A 266 -2.20 26.24 -7.13
C LYS A 266 -1.63 25.98 -5.74
N GLN A 267 -2.47 25.95 -4.70
CA GLN A 267 -2.04 25.62 -3.34
C GLN A 267 -1.43 24.22 -3.27
N LYS A 268 -2.04 23.24 -3.95
CA LYS A 268 -1.52 21.89 -4.04
C LYS A 268 -0.17 21.84 -4.74
N ALA A 269 -0.05 22.47 -5.91
CA ALA A 269 1.21 22.56 -6.64
C ALA A 269 2.34 23.19 -5.80
N LEU A 270 2.03 24.21 -4.99
CA LEU A 270 2.98 24.87 -4.09
C LEU A 270 3.39 24.00 -2.89
N ARG A 271 2.50 23.14 -2.39
CA ARG A 271 2.80 22.22 -1.27
C ARG A 271 3.61 21.02 -1.70
N GLU A 272 3.34 20.51 -2.89
CA GLU A 272 3.87 19.23 -3.32
C GLU A 272 5.39 19.25 -3.45
N ILE A 273 6.03 18.49 -2.56
CA ILE A 273 7.49 18.35 -2.49
C ILE A 273 8.03 17.83 -3.81
N ALA A 274 7.29 16.92 -4.44
CA ALA A 274 7.65 16.35 -5.71
C ALA A 274 7.86 17.46 -6.76
N TYR A 275 6.95 18.43 -6.89
CA TYR A 275 7.14 19.54 -7.83
C TYR A 275 8.27 20.47 -7.43
N ARG A 276 8.52 20.67 -6.13
CA ARG A 276 9.68 21.44 -5.66
C ARG A 276 10.99 20.78 -6.06
N GLU A 277 11.09 19.45 -5.97
CA GLU A 277 12.29 18.72 -6.38
C GLU A 277 12.43 18.61 -7.88
N ALA A 278 11.34 18.41 -8.63
CA ALA A 278 11.36 18.48 -10.08
C ALA A 278 11.89 19.85 -10.52
N LEU A 279 11.38 20.94 -9.92
CA LEU A 279 11.88 22.30 -10.17
C LEU A 279 13.38 22.42 -9.85
N ARG A 280 13.84 21.90 -8.71
CA ARG A 280 15.26 21.90 -8.34
C ARG A 280 16.12 21.04 -9.27
N TYR A 281 15.61 19.92 -9.76
CA TYR A 281 16.28 19.06 -10.73
C TYR A 281 16.44 19.81 -12.06
N TYR A 282 15.36 20.40 -12.58
CA TYR A 282 15.40 21.21 -13.81
C TYR A 282 16.32 22.42 -13.67
N MET A 283 16.28 23.12 -12.53
CA MET A 283 17.20 24.23 -12.23
C MET A 283 18.67 23.78 -12.14
N ARG A 284 18.95 22.56 -11.65
CA ARG A 284 20.31 22.00 -11.58
C ARG A 284 20.84 21.50 -12.93
N LYS A 285 19.97 20.91 -13.77
CA LYS A 285 20.36 20.32 -15.06
C LYS A 285 20.43 21.34 -16.21
N GLY A 286 20.01 22.59 -15.98
CA GLY A 286 20.14 23.67 -16.97
C GLY A 286 19.21 23.54 -18.18
N GLU A 287 18.21 22.66 -18.13
CA GLU A 287 17.27 22.42 -19.23
C GLU A 287 15.81 22.50 -18.75
N LEU A 288 15.22 23.68 -18.92
CA LEU A 288 14.01 23.86 -19.74
C LEU A 288 14.32 25.03 -20.69
N PRO A 289 13.88 25.00 -21.96
CA PRO A 289 14.43 25.89 -22.98
C PRO A 289 14.08 27.37 -22.74
N ALA A 290 15.10 28.20 -22.92
CA ALA A 290 15.07 29.67 -22.97
C ALA A 290 13.97 30.21 -23.92
N LYS A 291 13.40 31.41 -23.74
CA LYS A 291 14.12 32.69 -23.63
C LYS A 291 13.39 33.72 -22.77
N GLY A 292 14.19 34.36 -21.88
CA GLY A 292 13.99 35.75 -21.48
C GLY A 292 14.03 36.08 -20.00
N HIS A 293 15.10 35.76 -19.26
CA HIS A 293 15.63 36.62 -18.17
C HIS A 293 16.98 36.09 -17.63
N PRO A 294 17.94 36.96 -17.26
CA PRO A 294 19.24 36.55 -16.75
C PRO A 294 19.21 36.40 -15.24
N LEU A 295 19.91 35.39 -14.69
CA LEU A 295 20.83 35.56 -13.56
C LEU A 295 21.47 34.23 -13.09
N VAL A 296 22.78 34.34 -12.88
CA VAL A 296 23.68 33.60 -11.98
C VAL A 296 24.21 32.23 -12.43
N SER A 297 25.51 32.26 -12.71
CA SER A 297 26.45 31.16 -12.88
C SER A 297 26.65 30.35 -11.58
N ALA A 298 26.59 29.02 -11.68
CA ALA A 298 27.22 28.13 -10.72
C ALA A 298 27.66 26.82 -11.41
N THR A 299 28.75 26.27 -10.88
CA THR A 299 29.76 25.39 -11.48
C THR A 299 29.35 23.93 -11.70
N LYS A 300 29.94 23.33 -12.75
CA LYS A 300 29.99 21.88 -13.04
C LYS A 300 30.65 21.10 -11.90
N ASN A 301 29.96 20.08 -11.38
CA ASN A 301 30.50 18.82 -10.85
C ASN A 301 29.33 18.01 -10.27
N ASP A 302 28.74 17.08 -11.04
CA ASP A 302 27.91 15.99 -10.48
C ASP A 302 27.54 14.94 -11.56
N GLU A 303 28.55 14.18 -12.00
CA GLU A 303 28.36 12.98 -12.86
C GLU A 303 28.93 11.70 -12.21
N LYS A 304 29.12 11.69 -10.88
CA LYS A 304 29.81 10.57 -10.19
C LYS A 304 28.99 9.81 -9.15
N TYR A 305 27.68 10.03 -9.06
CA TYR A 305 26.87 9.49 -7.95
C TYR A 305 26.29 8.08 -8.13
N GLU A 306 26.26 7.52 -9.35
CA GLU A 306 25.62 6.20 -9.57
C GLU A 306 26.53 4.96 -9.35
N ARG A 307 27.83 5.15 -9.08
CA ARG A 307 28.75 4.03 -8.77
C ARG A 307 29.22 3.96 -7.31
N VAL A 308 28.85 4.91 -6.46
CA VAL A 308 29.52 5.06 -5.14
C VAL A 308 28.95 4.15 -4.05
N ASN A 309 27.69 3.71 -4.13
CA ASN A 309 27.09 2.93 -3.02
C ASN A 309 27.33 1.41 -3.09
N ALA A 310 27.94 0.87 -4.14
CA ALA A 310 28.41 -0.52 -4.17
C ALA A 310 29.95 -0.65 -3.98
N VAL A 311 30.69 0.46 -4.09
CA VAL A 311 32.17 0.45 -4.12
C VAL A 311 32.81 0.95 -2.82
N ASN A 312 32.06 1.64 -1.95
CA ASN A 312 32.59 2.18 -0.68
C ASN A 312 32.05 1.50 0.59
N GLU A 313 31.42 0.31 0.49
CA GLU A 313 31.35 -0.52 1.69
C GLU A 313 32.76 -1.07 1.96
N PRO A 314 33.31 -0.88 3.18
CA PRO A 314 34.63 -1.41 3.49
C PRO A 314 34.62 -2.92 3.23
N ASN A 315 35.66 -3.44 2.57
CA ASN A 315 35.72 -4.83 2.06
C ASN A 315 35.28 -5.90 3.09
N HIS A 316 35.47 -5.65 4.39
CA HIS A 316 35.03 -6.55 5.44
C HIS A 316 33.49 -6.73 5.49
N LYS A 317 32.68 -5.73 5.13
CA LYS A 317 31.22 -5.86 5.13
C LYS A 317 30.71 -6.89 4.12
N ARG A 318 31.46 -7.16 3.04
CA ARG A 318 31.12 -8.23 2.08
C ARG A 318 31.31 -9.62 2.67
N THR A 319 32.12 -9.75 3.72
CA THR A 319 32.40 -11.00 4.42
C THR A 319 31.79 -11.06 5.81
N CYS A 320 31.26 -9.95 6.34
CA CYS A 320 30.58 -9.94 7.62
C CYS A 320 29.19 -10.55 7.46
N GLU A 321 28.94 -11.62 8.21
CA GLU A 321 27.60 -12.17 8.35
C GLU A 321 26.67 -11.12 8.98
N PRO A 322 25.40 -11.02 8.52
CA PRO A 322 24.42 -10.18 9.18
C PRO A 322 24.37 -10.56 10.66
N SER A 323 24.52 -9.57 11.54
CA SER A 323 24.48 -9.85 12.96
C SER A 323 23.08 -10.31 13.37
N GLU A 324 22.94 -11.02 14.50
CA GLU A 324 21.64 -11.33 15.11
C GLU A 324 20.75 -10.06 15.23
N THR A 325 21.40 -8.92 15.46
CA THR A 325 20.77 -7.58 15.49
C THR A 325 20.06 -7.23 14.18
N ASP A 326 20.60 -7.63 13.03
CA ASP A 326 20.01 -7.31 11.72
C ASP A 326 18.77 -8.15 11.44
N ARG A 327 18.71 -9.38 11.95
CA ARG A 327 17.51 -10.23 11.85
C ARG A 327 16.41 -9.81 12.81
N LYS A 328 16.76 -9.30 14.00
CA LYS A 328 15.80 -8.63 14.89
C LYS A 328 15.13 -7.42 14.23
N LYS A 329 15.90 -6.65 13.45
CA LYS A 329 15.33 -5.53 12.67
C LYS A 329 14.36 -6.00 11.60
N LEU A 330 14.55 -7.17 10.98
CA LEU A 330 13.60 -7.67 9.97
C LEU A 330 12.21 -7.87 10.56
N ALA A 331 12.09 -8.56 11.71
CA ALA A 331 10.80 -8.71 12.40
C ALA A 331 10.19 -7.33 12.72
N GLN A 332 11.00 -6.38 13.16
CA GLN A 332 10.56 -5.00 13.38
C GLN A 332 10.10 -4.32 12.09
N TYR A 333 10.76 -4.53 10.95
CA TYR A 333 10.38 -3.95 9.66
C TYR A 333 9.06 -4.53 9.13
N PHE A 334 8.82 -5.84 9.30
CA PHE A 334 7.51 -6.44 9.03
C PHE A 334 6.40 -5.76 9.83
N MET A 335 6.63 -5.53 11.13
CA MET A 335 5.65 -4.93 12.03
C MET A 335 5.53 -3.41 11.88
N ALA A 336 6.58 -2.74 11.41
CA ALA A 336 6.59 -1.29 11.19
C ALA A 336 5.88 -0.90 9.89
N ASN A 337 5.75 -1.81 8.92
CA ASN A 337 5.00 -1.57 7.70
C ASN A 337 3.51 -1.85 7.94
N PRO A 338 2.61 -0.84 7.85
CA PRO A 338 1.19 -1.02 8.20
C PRO A 338 0.48 -2.05 7.33
N LEU A 339 0.85 -2.17 6.05
CA LEU A 339 0.24 -3.14 5.14
C LEU A 339 0.68 -4.56 5.50
N LEU A 340 1.98 -4.79 5.68
CA LEU A 340 2.49 -6.11 6.07
C LEU A 340 1.96 -6.53 7.44
N HIS A 341 1.96 -5.62 8.42
CA HIS A 341 1.44 -5.87 9.75
C HIS A 341 -0.04 -6.27 9.69
N LEU A 342 -0.87 -5.52 8.95
CA LEU A 342 -2.29 -5.87 8.77
C LEU A 342 -2.47 -7.27 8.16
N PHE A 343 -1.69 -7.61 7.13
CA PHE A 343 -1.81 -8.94 6.52
C PHE A 343 -1.19 -10.07 7.36
N ILE A 344 -0.24 -9.78 8.24
CA ILE A 344 0.21 -10.70 9.29
C ILE A 344 -0.93 -10.97 10.27
N GLU A 345 -1.67 -9.95 10.70
CA GLU A 345 -2.85 -10.16 11.55
C GLU A 345 -3.91 -11.02 10.83
N VAL A 346 -4.18 -10.76 9.54
CA VAL A 346 -5.09 -11.58 8.73
C VAL A 346 -4.59 -13.04 8.61
N LEU A 347 -3.28 -13.23 8.44
CA LEU A 347 -2.65 -14.55 8.41
C LEU A 347 -2.83 -15.28 9.75
N LEU A 348 -2.65 -14.57 10.88
CA LEU A 348 -2.87 -15.11 12.22
C LEU A 348 -4.33 -15.49 12.46
N VAL A 349 -5.29 -14.66 12.02
CA VAL A 349 -6.71 -15.00 12.09
C VAL A 349 -7.02 -16.31 11.36
N ALA A 350 -6.47 -16.48 10.16
CA ALA A 350 -6.65 -17.70 9.36
C ALA A 350 -5.95 -18.91 9.98
N ALA A 351 -4.71 -18.77 10.46
CA ALA A 351 -3.92 -19.88 11.00
C ALA A 351 -4.48 -20.39 12.33
N LEU A 352 -4.81 -19.47 13.24
CA LEU A 352 -5.29 -19.78 14.59
C LEU A 352 -6.80 -20.07 14.66
N LYS A 353 -7.49 -19.91 13.53
CA LYS A 353 -8.96 -19.99 13.43
C LYS A 353 -9.65 -19.08 14.43
N ILE A 354 -9.19 -17.82 14.54
CA ILE A 354 -9.70 -16.86 15.53
C ILE A 354 -11.19 -16.57 15.30
N LEU A 355 -11.68 -16.70 14.07
CA LEU A 355 -13.10 -16.51 13.78
C LEU A 355 -14.00 -17.57 14.45
N ASP A 356 -13.48 -18.77 14.70
CA ASP A 356 -14.21 -19.87 15.33
C ASP A 356 -14.23 -19.73 16.86
N ASP A 357 -13.20 -19.10 17.43
CA ASP A 357 -13.07 -18.81 18.87
C ASP A 357 -12.31 -17.49 19.07
N PRO A 358 -13.02 -16.35 19.09
CA PRO A 358 -12.40 -15.04 19.24
C PRO A 358 -12.13 -14.69 20.72
N SER A 359 -12.07 -15.67 21.64
CA SER A 359 -11.90 -15.41 23.06
C SER A 359 -10.68 -14.52 23.31
N PRO A 360 -10.88 -13.28 23.79
CA PRO A 360 -9.77 -12.36 24.01
C PRO A 360 -8.93 -12.74 25.23
N GLN A 361 -9.45 -13.61 26.11
CA GLN A 361 -8.73 -14.07 27.29
C GLN A 361 -7.75 -15.20 26.95
N ASN A 362 -7.94 -15.87 25.82
CA ASN A 362 -7.06 -16.94 25.40
C ASN A 362 -5.74 -16.36 24.87
N MET A 363 -4.63 -16.94 25.30
CA MET A 363 -3.33 -16.65 24.74
C MET A 363 -3.16 -17.48 23.46
N PHE A 364 -3.05 -16.82 22.31
CA PHE A 364 -2.79 -17.49 21.05
C PHE A 364 -1.29 -17.61 20.79
N PHE A 365 -0.86 -18.69 20.14
CA PHE A 365 0.53 -18.90 19.77
C PHE A 365 0.68 -19.26 18.30
N ALA A 366 1.52 -18.50 17.61
CA ALA A 366 1.94 -18.81 16.26
C ALA A 366 3.47 -18.75 16.16
N GLN A 367 4.05 -19.71 15.45
CA GLN A 367 5.46 -19.67 15.06
C GLN A 367 5.54 -19.49 13.53
N MET A 368 6.10 -18.35 13.13
CA MET A 368 6.32 -17.98 11.74
C MET A 368 7.77 -18.23 11.37
N CYS A 369 7.99 -19.22 10.50
CA CYS A 369 9.31 -19.50 9.95
C CYS A 369 9.53 -18.60 8.73
N PHE A 370 10.62 -17.83 8.71
CA PHE A 370 11.01 -17.05 7.55
C PHE A 370 12.48 -17.28 7.21
N GLY A 371 12.80 -17.22 5.92
CA GLY A 371 14.17 -17.24 5.42
C GLY A 371 14.40 -16.13 4.42
N ILE A 372 15.66 -15.89 4.08
CA ILE A 372 16.03 -14.94 3.05
C ILE A 372 16.18 -15.68 1.73
N GLU A 373 15.49 -15.19 0.69
CA GLU A 373 15.54 -15.73 -0.66
C GLU A 373 16.08 -14.66 -1.62
N PRO A 374 16.76 -15.03 -2.72
CA PRO A 374 17.05 -14.11 -3.81
C PRO A 374 15.83 -13.30 -4.22
N ALA A 375 16.02 -11.98 -4.29
CA ALA A 375 14.98 -11.04 -4.71
C ALA A 375 14.71 -11.17 -6.21
N ASP A 376 15.72 -11.55 -6.99
CA ASP A 376 15.59 -11.93 -8.39
C ASP A 376 15.34 -13.44 -8.50
N ALA A 377 14.27 -13.83 -9.19
CA ALA A 377 13.97 -15.23 -9.46
C ALA A 377 15.00 -15.92 -10.35
N LYS A 378 15.70 -15.18 -11.22
CA LYS A 378 16.81 -15.73 -12.00
C LYS A 378 17.92 -16.23 -11.07
N ASP A 379 18.25 -15.45 -10.04
CA ASP A 379 19.23 -15.84 -9.03
C ASP A 379 18.72 -17.00 -8.16
N PHE A 380 17.42 -17.02 -7.83
CA PHE A 380 16.81 -18.15 -7.12
C PHE A 380 16.91 -19.46 -7.90
N LEU A 381 16.51 -19.46 -9.18
CA LEU A 381 16.59 -20.65 -10.04
C LEU A 381 18.04 -21.05 -10.32
N ARG A 382 18.96 -20.10 -10.38
CA ARG A 382 20.39 -20.39 -10.52
C ARG A 382 20.94 -21.16 -9.32
N LEU A 383 20.49 -20.85 -8.11
CA LEU A 383 20.86 -21.60 -6.90
C LEU A 383 20.28 -23.02 -6.85
N PHE A 384 19.42 -23.40 -7.80
CA PHE A 384 18.93 -24.77 -7.90
C PHE A 384 19.91 -25.68 -8.65
N ASP A 385 20.88 -25.10 -9.36
CA ASP A 385 21.99 -25.84 -9.95
C ASP A 385 23.00 -26.21 -8.83
N PRO A 386 23.29 -27.51 -8.60
CA PRO A 386 24.30 -27.93 -7.64
C PRO A 386 25.69 -27.33 -7.87
N SER A 387 26.02 -26.89 -9.09
CA SER A 387 27.29 -26.21 -9.37
C SER A 387 27.36 -24.78 -8.81
N ALA A 388 26.21 -24.19 -8.41
CA ALA A 388 26.14 -22.85 -7.82
C ALA A 388 26.69 -22.75 -6.39
N VAL A 389 27.15 -23.86 -5.77
CA VAL A 389 27.82 -23.84 -4.45
C VAL A 389 29.07 -22.95 -4.47
N ALA A 390 29.76 -22.87 -5.61
CA ALA A 390 30.92 -22.02 -5.80
C ALA A 390 30.57 -20.59 -6.27
N ASP A 391 29.28 -20.23 -6.32
CA ASP A 391 28.84 -18.92 -6.80
C ASP A 391 28.99 -17.82 -5.74
N ASP A 392 30.15 -17.17 -5.79
CA ASP A 392 30.45 -16.01 -4.97
C ASP A 392 29.76 -14.71 -5.47
N LYS A 393 28.95 -14.77 -6.53
CA LYS A 393 28.22 -13.58 -7.02
C LYS A 393 27.37 -12.99 -5.88
N PRO A 394 27.53 -11.70 -5.54
CA PRO A 394 26.65 -11.03 -4.59
C PRO A 394 25.20 -11.11 -5.07
N MET A 395 24.29 -11.51 -4.17
CA MET A 395 22.85 -11.57 -4.45
C MET A 395 22.11 -10.72 -3.43
N VAL A 396 21.08 -10.01 -3.90
CA VAL A 396 20.14 -9.32 -3.02
C VAL A 396 19.12 -10.34 -2.54
N GLY A 397 19.02 -10.50 -1.23
CA GLY A 397 18.03 -11.32 -0.55
C GLY A 397 16.83 -10.52 -0.06
N ILE A 398 15.68 -11.17 0.09
CA ILE A 398 14.46 -10.66 0.71
C ILE A 398 13.88 -11.71 1.68
N PRO A 399 13.31 -11.30 2.82
CA PRO A 399 12.65 -12.23 3.71
C PRO A 399 11.37 -12.75 3.06
N GLN A 400 11.14 -14.04 3.26
CA GLN A 400 9.96 -14.73 2.78
C GLN A 400 9.46 -15.65 3.88
N ILE A 401 8.16 -15.66 4.10
CA ILE A 401 7.51 -16.56 5.04
C ILE A 401 7.48 -17.95 4.39
N PHE A 402 8.09 -18.93 5.06
CA PHE A 402 8.15 -20.32 4.60
C PHE A 402 6.97 -21.12 5.11
N SER A 403 6.65 -20.94 6.37
CA SER A 403 5.53 -21.60 7.02
C SER A 403 5.07 -20.79 8.21
N ILE A 404 3.80 -21.01 8.57
CA ILE A 404 3.28 -20.63 9.87
C ILE A 404 2.72 -21.89 10.50
N SER A 405 3.19 -22.21 11.70
CA SER A 405 2.57 -23.19 12.57
C SER A 405 1.79 -22.44 13.64
N SER A 406 0.63 -22.98 13.97
CA SER A 406 -0.25 -22.42 14.97
C SER A 406 -0.71 -23.54 15.86
N SER A 407 -0.68 -23.31 17.16
CA SER A 407 -1.22 -24.22 18.15
C SER A 407 -2.15 -23.43 19.06
N ARG A 408 -3.37 -23.95 19.24
CA ARG A 408 -4.19 -23.59 20.39
C ARG A 408 -3.58 -24.32 21.57
N LEU A 409 -2.80 -23.59 22.35
CA LEU A 409 -2.16 -24.14 23.53
C LEU A 409 -3.06 -23.83 24.69
N ASP A 410 -3.88 -24.81 25.08
CA ASP A 410 -4.65 -24.73 26.31
C ASP A 410 -3.72 -24.89 27.55
N ASP A 411 -2.45 -25.26 27.35
CA ASP A 411 -1.47 -25.47 28.42
C ASP A 411 -0.34 -24.41 28.37
N GLU A 412 -0.30 -23.53 29.37
CA GLU A 412 0.68 -22.45 29.56
C GLU A 412 2.13 -22.95 29.58
N LYS A 413 2.35 -24.26 29.81
CA LYS A 413 3.67 -24.91 29.88
C LYS A 413 4.51 -24.79 28.61
N ASN A 414 3.90 -24.43 27.49
CA ASN A 414 4.58 -24.32 26.20
C ASN A 414 5.21 -22.93 25.96
N PHE A 415 4.95 -21.98 26.84
CA PHE A 415 5.49 -20.62 26.75
C PHE A 415 6.63 -20.44 27.75
N SER A 416 7.66 -19.70 27.35
CA SER A 416 8.65 -19.24 28.32
C SER A 416 8.02 -18.24 29.30
N GLN A 417 8.52 -18.17 30.53
CA GLN A 417 8.05 -17.20 31.52
C GLN A 417 8.13 -15.75 30.98
N GLY A 418 9.14 -15.46 30.16
CA GLY A 418 9.28 -14.15 29.52
C GLY A 418 8.17 -13.83 28.51
N GLU A 419 7.69 -14.82 27.76
CA GLU A 419 6.56 -14.65 26.82
C GLU A 419 5.23 -14.46 27.55
N ILE A 420 5.02 -15.22 28.63
CA ILE A 420 3.83 -15.07 29.48
C ILE A 420 3.80 -13.66 30.07
N SER A 421 4.92 -13.20 30.65
CA SER A 421 5.02 -11.85 31.22
C SER A 421 4.83 -10.77 30.16
N LEU A 422 5.40 -10.94 28.96
CA LEU A 422 5.23 -9.99 27.85
C LEU A 422 3.77 -9.93 27.37
N TRP A 423 3.09 -11.08 27.29
CA TRP A 423 1.68 -11.16 26.92
C TRP A 423 0.79 -10.51 27.98
N GLN A 424 1.02 -10.79 29.27
CA GLN A 424 0.27 -10.20 30.40
C GLN A 424 0.41 -8.68 30.41
N GLN A 425 1.64 -8.18 30.28
CA GLN A 425 1.90 -6.74 30.18
C GLN A 425 1.12 -6.12 29.01
N LYS A 426 1.17 -6.73 27.82
CA LYS A 426 0.44 -6.23 26.65
C LYS A 426 -1.07 -6.34 26.79
N ARG A 427 -1.58 -7.36 27.48
CA ARG A 427 -3.00 -7.51 27.81
C ARG A 427 -3.46 -6.39 28.75
N GLU A 428 -2.68 -6.07 29.78
CA GLU A 428 -2.95 -4.94 30.68
C GLU A 428 -2.95 -3.59 29.94
N GLU A 429 -1.93 -3.35 29.09
CA GLU A 429 -1.86 -2.14 28.25
C GLU A 429 -3.07 -2.03 27.30
N SER A 430 -3.45 -3.15 26.67
CA SER A 430 -4.61 -3.23 25.78
C SER A 430 -5.92 -2.97 26.53
N ASN A 431 -6.08 -3.56 27.72
CA ASN A 431 -7.24 -3.35 28.58
C ASN A 431 -7.35 -1.89 29.02
N ALA A 432 -6.24 -1.29 29.46
CA ALA A 432 -6.18 0.12 29.88
C ALA A 432 -6.50 1.08 28.72
N ALA A 433 -6.18 0.69 27.48
CA ALA A 433 -6.52 1.44 26.27
C ALA A 433 -7.96 1.21 25.75
N GLY A 434 -8.77 0.39 26.44
CA GLY A 434 -10.15 0.08 26.05
C GLY A 434 -10.29 -1.03 25.01
N TYR A 435 -9.23 -1.81 24.78
CA TYR A 435 -9.18 -2.90 23.80
C TYR A 435 -9.18 -4.27 24.49
N SER A 436 -10.03 -4.45 25.51
CA SER A 436 -10.11 -5.71 26.27
C SER A 436 -10.69 -6.88 25.49
N SER A 437 -11.44 -6.60 24.42
CA SER A 437 -12.03 -7.60 23.53
C SER A 437 -11.11 -8.04 22.39
N MET A 438 -9.90 -7.46 22.28
CA MET A 438 -9.00 -7.75 21.18
C MET A 438 -8.16 -9.01 21.45
N PRO A 439 -8.16 -10.03 20.55
CA PRO A 439 -7.27 -11.17 20.68
C PRO A 439 -5.80 -10.74 20.62
N LEU A 440 -4.95 -11.32 21.47
CA LEU A 440 -3.51 -11.12 21.45
C LEU A 440 -2.81 -12.44 21.16
N CYS A 441 -1.89 -12.42 20.21
CA CYS A 441 -1.09 -13.58 19.82
C CYS A 441 0.37 -13.37 20.23
N VAL A 442 0.93 -14.35 20.93
CA VAL A 442 2.39 -14.51 21.02
C VAL A 442 2.85 -15.08 19.68
N MET A 443 3.57 -14.27 18.91
CA MET A 443 4.11 -14.66 17.63
C MET A 443 5.63 -14.82 17.73
N GLN A 444 6.10 -16.04 17.50
CA GLN A 444 7.52 -16.37 17.41
C GLN A 444 7.99 -16.31 15.97
N TRP A 445 8.97 -15.46 15.70
CA TRP A 445 9.70 -15.38 14.45
C TRP A 445 10.85 -16.37 14.48
N ALA A 446 10.73 -17.48 13.77
CA ALA A 446 11.77 -18.50 13.67
C ALA A 446 12.61 -18.29 12.39
N PHE A 447 13.93 -18.28 12.53
CA PHE A 447 14.86 -18.15 11.41
C PHE A 447 16.13 -18.97 11.64
N LEU A 448 16.76 -19.39 10.53
CA LEU A 448 18.03 -20.10 10.56
C LEU A 448 19.20 -19.11 10.70
N ASP A 449 19.86 -19.11 11.86
CA ASP A 449 21.10 -18.39 12.12
C ASP A 449 22.27 -19.38 12.07
N ASN A 450 22.99 -19.34 10.95
CA ASN A 450 24.03 -20.31 10.58
C ASN A 450 23.52 -21.75 10.59
N THR A 451 23.73 -22.47 11.69
CA THR A 451 23.32 -23.88 11.87
C THR A 451 22.23 -24.06 12.93
N THR A 452 21.79 -22.97 13.57
CA THR A 452 20.84 -23.01 14.69
C THR A 452 19.56 -22.26 14.34
N ILE A 453 18.42 -22.74 14.86
CA ILE A 453 17.17 -21.98 14.78
C ILE A 453 17.15 -21.01 15.94
N LYS A 454 17.00 -19.73 15.61
CA LYS A 454 16.77 -18.66 16.58
C LYS A 454 15.32 -18.24 16.50
N THR A 455 14.78 -17.83 17.64
CA THR A 455 13.43 -17.31 17.76
C THR A 455 13.43 -15.92 18.36
N ILE A 456 12.53 -15.07 17.89
CA ILE A 456 12.20 -13.79 18.52
C ILE A 456 10.71 -13.78 18.79
N SER A 457 10.30 -13.43 20.00
CA SER A 457 8.88 -13.36 20.34
C SER A 457 8.38 -11.93 20.30
N THR A 458 7.19 -11.74 19.73
CA THR A 458 6.47 -10.47 19.67
C THR A 458 5.01 -10.70 20.03
N ILE A 459 4.34 -9.70 20.62
CA ILE A 459 2.89 -9.77 20.83
C ILE A 459 2.21 -9.01 19.71
N VAL A 460 1.33 -9.70 18.98
CA VAL A 460 0.53 -9.12 17.90
C VAL A 460 -0.90 -8.97 18.38
N ALA A 461 -1.39 -7.75 18.30
CA ALA A 461 -2.79 -7.43 18.50
C ALA A 461 -3.58 -7.69 17.22
N ILE A 462 -4.62 -8.53 17.30
CA ILE A 462 -5.44 -8.85 16.14
C ILE A 462 -6.56 -7.83 16.03
N THR A 463 -6.42 -6.86 15.13
CA THR A 463 -7.35 -5.74 15.04
C THR A 463 -8.71 -6.18 14.49
N PRO A 464 -9.79 -5.43 14.80
CA PRO A 464 -11.08 -5.59 14.14
C PRO A 464 -10.99 -5.53 12.61
N THR A 465 -10.09 -4.72 12.06
CA THR A 465 -9.88 -4.64 10.61
C THR A 465 -9.38 -5.96 10.03
N ALA A 466 -8.41 -6.61 10.67
CA ALA A 466 -7.92 -7.92 10.24
C ALA A 466 -9.01 -9.01 10.33
N MET A 467 -9.78 -9.01 11.42
CA MET A 467 -10.94 -9.91 11.56
C MET A 467 -11.99 -9.67 10.48
N ASP A 468 -12.31 -8.41 10.16
CA ASP A 468 -13.28 -8.07 9.12
C ASP A 468 -12.82 -8.52 7.73
N ILE A 469 -11.54 -8.36 7.38
CA ILE A 469 -10.98 -8.87 6.13
C ILE A 469 -11.11 -10.39 6.08
N ALA A 470 -10.72 -11.08 7.15
CA ALA A 470 -10.82 -12.55 7.21
C ALA A 470 -12.28 -13.04 7.14
N ARG A 471 -13.22 -12.40 7.85
CA ARG A 471 -14.66 -12.71 7.81
C ARG A 471 -15.22 -12.48 6.42
N TYR A 472 -14.88 -11.36 5.78
CA TYR A 472 -15.37 -11.02 4.45
C TYR A 472 -15.05 -12.13 3.44
N HIS A 473 -13.84 -12.67 3.51
CA HIS A 473 -13.43 -13.74 2.62
C HIS A 473 -13.95 -15.13 3.04
N THR A 474 -13.96 -15.43 4.34
CA THR A 474 -14.35 -16.75 4.86
C THR A 474 -15.87 -16.96 4.82
N ILE A 475 -16.65 -16.03 5.38
CA ILE A 475 -18.11 -16.17 5.53
C ILE A 475 -18.82 -16.00 4.19
N HIS A 476 -18.37 -15.05 3.37
CA HIS A 476 -19.02 -14.77 2.08
C HIS A 476 -18.40 -15.54 0.90
N ASN A 477 -17.46 -16.46 1.18
CA ASN A 477 -16.74 -17.26 0.18
C ASN A 477 -16.22 -16.38 -0.99
N LYS A 478 -15.66 -15.20 -0.64
CA LYS A 478 -15.21 -14.24 -1.64
C LYS A 478 -13.81 -14.59 -2.12
N PRO A 479 -13.54 -14.57 -3.44
CA PRO A 479 -12.20 -14.81 -3.95
C PRO A 479 -11.19 -13.86 -3.31
N PHE A 480 -10.09 -14.42 -2.84
CA PHE A 480 -8.93 -13.68 -2.36
C PHE A 480 -8.01 -13.38 -3.55
N VAL A 481 -7.64 -12.12 -3.73
CA VAL A 481 -6.88 -11.66 -4.90
C VAL A 481 -5.40 -11.56 -4.52
N VAL A 482 -4.56 -12.36 -5.17
CA VAL A 482 -3.12 -12.38 -4.94
C VAL A 482 -2.43 -11.77 -6.17
N PRO A 483 -1.47 -10.83 -5.99
CA PRO A 483 -0.72 -10.30 -7.12
C PRO A 483 0.21 -11.36 -7.75
N LYS A 484 0.56 -11.23 -9.03
CA LYS A 484 1.64 -12.01 -9.67
C LYS A 484 2.94 -11.21 -9.69
N VAL A 485 4.07 -11.92 -9.63
CA VAL A 485 5.42 -11.29 -9.54
C VAL A 485 6.18 -11.26 -10.87
N PHE A 486 5.89 -12.16 -11.83
CA PHE A 486 6.78 -12.40 -13.00
C PHE A 486 6.19 -12.10 -14.38
N VAL A 487 5.15 -11.28 -14.47
CA VAL A 487 4.60 -10.89 -15.77
C VAL A 487 4.99 -9.44 -16.04
N GLU A 488 6.08 -9.25 -16.78
CA GLU A 488 6.69 -7.93 -17.07
C GLU A 488 5.73 -6.95 -17.76
N GLU A 489 4.63 -7.42 -18.37
CA GLU A 489 3.79 -6.54 -19.21
C GLU A 489 2.40 -6.21 -18.68
N ASN A 490 1.92 -6.81 -17.60
CA ASN A 490 0.66 -6.39 -16.97
C ASN A 490 0.61 -6.96 -15.56
N SER A 491 0.27 -6.13 -14.57
CA SER A 491 -0.03 -6.53 -13.20
C SER A 491 -1.20 -7.49 -13.11
N GLN A 492 -0.95 -8.73 -13.51
CA GLN A 492 -1.89 -9.81 -13.40
C GLN A 492 -2.05 -10.13 -11.92
N THR A 493 -3.29 -10.24 -11.50
CA THR A 493 -3.65 -10.89 -10.25
C THR A 493 -4.17 -12.27 -10.58
N PHE A 494 -4.18 -13.16 -9.60
CA PHE A 494 -4.99 -14.36 -9.66
C PHE A 494 -5.91 -14.43 -8.45
N THR A 495 -7.06 -15.02 -8.66
CA THR A 495 -8.06 -15.25 -7.61
C THR A 495 -7.88 -16.65 -7.05
N THR A 496 -7.86 -16.76 -5.72
CA THR A 496 -7.78 -18.04 -5.01
C THR A 496 -8.75 -18.04 -3.83
N THR A 497 -8.96 -19.18 -3.18
CA THR A 497 -9.74 -19.27 -1.95
C THR A 497 -8.94 -18.73 -0.77
N PHE A 498 -9.59 -17.99 0.12
CA PHE A 498 -8.96 -17.50 1.33
C PHE A 498 -8.51 -18.66 2.22
N SER A 499 -7.22 -18.70 2.51
CA SER A 499 -6.55 -19.74 3.27
C SER A 499 -5.24 -19.18 3.83
N VAL A 500 -4.65 -19.90 4.80
CA VAL A 500 -3.29 -19.60 5.28
C VAL A 500 -2.32 -19.47 4.10
N LYS A 501 -2.36 -20.44 3.17
CA LYS A 501 -1.53 -20.43 1.95
C LYS A 501 -1.70 -19.16 1.13
N SER A 502 -2.93 -18.75 0.82
CA SER A 502 -3.16 -17.60 -0.05
C SER A 502 -2.74 -16.28 0.59
N VAL A 503 -2.92 -16.14 1.92
CA VAL A 503 -2.50 -14.93 2.64
C VAL A 503 -0.98 -14.87 2.76
N THR A 504 -0.31 -16.00 3.05
CA THR A 504 1.16 -16.09 2.99
C THR A 504 1.69 -15.71 1.61
N GLU A 505 1.07 -16.21 0.55
CA GLU A 505 1.46 -15.89 -0.83
C GLU A 505 1.27 -14.40 -1.16
N TYR A 506 0.19 -13.78 -0.67
CA TYR A 506 -0.01 -12.34 -0.79
C TYR A 506 1.10 -11.54 -0.10
N ILE A 507 1.47 -11.90 1.13
CA ILE A 507 2.55 -11.22 1.87
C ILE A 507 3.88 -11.38 1.13
N ASN A 508 4.25 -12.61 0.76
CA ASN A 508 5.49 -12.90 0.06
C ASN A 508 5.59 -12.19 -1.30
N THR A 509 4.50 -12.16 -2.05
CA THR A 509 4.39 -11.44 -3.33
C THR A 509 4.51 -9.93 -3.11
N SER A 510 3.85 -9.39 -2.09
CA SER A 510 3.93 -7.98 -1.73
C SER A 510 5.37 -7.57 -1.44
N ILE A 511 6.14 -8.39 -0.70
CA ILE A 511 7.56 -8.16 -0.44
C ILE A 511 8.39 -8.20 -1.73
N ARG A 512 8.09 -9.11 -2.65
CA ARG A 512 8.79 -9.18 -3.95
C ARG A 512 8.54 -7.96 -4.82
N GLN A 513 7.30 -7.45 -4.80
CA GLN A 513 6.91 -6.26 -5.52
C GLN A 513 7.59 -4.99 -4.99
N ASP A 514 8.14 -5.04 -3.77
CA ASP A 514 9.06 -4.02 -3.27
C ASP A 514 10.44 -4.12 -3.95
N ILE A 515 10.46 -4.05 -5.29
CA ILE A 515 11.65 -4.03 -6.16
C ILE A 515 12.60 -2.91 -5.73
N LYS A 516 12.02 -1.85 -5.19
CA LYS A 516 12.67 -0.60 -4.82
C LYS A 516 13.08 -0.55 -3.35
N ASN A 517 12.92 -1.63 -2.57
CA ASN A 517 13.32 -1.70 -1.16
C ASN A 517 12.74 -0.56 -0.26
N GLN A 518 11.53 -0.09 -0.56
CA GLN A 518 10.83 0.92 0.21
C GLN A 518 10.51 0.45 1.63
N TRP A 519 10.41 -0.86 1.83
CA TRP A 519 10.12 -1.47 3.13
C TRP A 519 11.39 -1.86 3.90
N VAL A 520 12.57 -1.59 3.31
CA VAL A 520 13.88 -1.91 3.91
C VAL A 520 14.02 -3.40 4.24
N LEU A 521 13.41 -4.24 3.40
CA LEU A 521 13.44 -5.70 3.54
C LEU A 521 14.51 -6.37 2.67
N ARG A 522 15.14 -5.65 1.73
CA ARG A 522 16.24 -6.18 0.92
C ARG A 522 17.54 -6.14 1.71
N THR A 523 18.22 -7.29 1.75
CA THR A 523 19.51 -7.49 2.42
C THR A 523 20.49 -8.19 1.47
N SER A 524 21.75 -8.34 1.85
CA SER A 524 22.67 -9.24 1.16
C SER A 524 22.33 -10.69 1.52
N LEU A 525 22.31 -11.58 0.54
CA LEU A 525 22.13 -13.02 0.77
C LEU A 525 23.47 -13.64 1.20
N SER A 526 23.51 -14.15 2.43
CA SER A 526 24.69 -14.79 3.01
C SER A 526 25.03 -16.11 2.31
N LYS A 527 26.28 -16.57 2.49
CA LYS A 527 26.72 -17.88 1.98
C LYS A 527 25.84 -19.01 2.52
N HIS A 528 25.53 -18.99 3.82
CA HIS A 528 24.68 -20.00 4.46
C HIS A 528 23.25 -20.04 3.91
N GLU A 529 22.66 -18.90 3.56
CA GLU A 529 21.33 -18.85 2.93
C GLU A 529 21.35 -19.42 1.51
N LYS A 530 22.37 -19.09 0.69
CA LYS A 530 22.56 -19.70 -0.63
C LYS A 530 22.66 -21.23 -0.53
N GLU A 531 23.49 -21.66 0.41
CA GLU A 531 23.72 -23.06 0.75
C GLU A 531 22.43 -23.79 1.20
N SER A 532 21.57 -23.14 1.97
CA SER A 532 20.24 -23.67 2.37
C SER A 532 19.34 -23.86 1.15
N ILE A 533 19.32 -22.90 0.21
CA ILE A 533 18.54 -22.98 -1.03
C ILE A 533 19.03 -24.13 -1.91
N ILE A 534 20.36 -24.31 -2.03
CA ILE A 534 20.95 -25.40 -2.80
C ILE A 534 20.58 -26.77 -2.19
N LEU A 535 20.63 -26.90 -0.86
CA LEU A 535 20.19 -28.12 -0.18
C LEU A 535 18.70 -28.40 -0.44
N ALA A 536 17.86 -27.37 -0.40
CA ALA A 536 16.43 -27.47 -0.70
C ALA A 536 16.20 -28.03 -2.12
N ALA A 537 16.96 -27.51 -3.10
CA ALA A 537 16.92 -27.97 -4.48
C ALA A 537 17.34 -29.44 -4.63
N GLN A 538 18.38 -29.87 -3.91
CA GLN A 538 18.88 -31.25 -3.93
C GLN A 538 17.92 -32.25 -3.27
N GLY A 539 17.08 -31.81 -2.32
CA GLY A 539 16.13 -32.67 -1.62
C GLY A 539 16.79 -33.67 -0.67
N LYS A 540 18.04 -33.41 -0.30
CA LYS A 540 18.78 -34.19 0.69
C LYS A 540 18.57 -33.51 2.04
N PHE A 541 17.69 -34.09 2.86
CA PHE A 541 17.41 -33.62 4.20
C PHE A 541 17.98 -34.62 5.20
N SER A 542 18.99 -34.21 5.96
CA SER A 542 19.44 -34.86 7.20
C SER A 542 18.66 -34.31 8.41
N ASP A 543 18.82 -34.93 9.57
CA ASP A 543 18.28 -34.42 10.83
C ASP A 543 19.13 -33.22 11.30
N GLY A 544 18.62 -32.02 11.07
CA GLY A 544 19.29 -30.80 11.48
C GLY A 544 18.46 -29.53 11.25
N PRO A 545 18.75 -28.42 11.97
CA PRO A 545 17.98 -27.19 11.85
C PRO A 545 18.06 -26.56 10.44
N ARG A 546 19.22 -26.70 9.78
CA ARG A 546 19.46 -26.21 8.42
C ARG A 546 18.64 -26.99 7.39
N GLU A 547 18.58 -28.31 7.53
CA GLU A 547 17.84 -29.20 6.65
C GLU A 547 16.34 -29.07 6.85
N TYR A 548 15.88 -28.80 8.07
CA TYR A 548 14.50 -28.41 8.32
C TYR A 548 14.12 -27.13 7.55
N PHE A 549 14.96 -26.09 7.57
CA PHE A 549 14.73 -24.87 6.80
C PHE A 549 14.80 -25.11 5.28
N ALA A 550 15.75 -25.91 4.81
CA ALA A 550 15.83 -26.32 3.41
C ALA A 550 14.57 -27.10 2.98
N MET A 551 14.01 -27.95 3.86
CA MET A 551 12.76 -28.66 3.60
C MET A 551 11.58 -27.70 3.47
N LEU A 552 11.43 -26.76 4.41
CA LEU A 552 10.38 -25.73 4.35
C LEU A 552 10.50 -24.88 3.08
N GLN A 553 11.72 -24.50 2.70
CA GLN A 553 12.00 -23.76 1.49
C GLN A 553 11.66 -24.56 0.22
N ARG A 554 11.95 -25.86 0.19
CA ARG A 554 11.54 -26.74 -0.91
C ARG A 554 10.02 -26.85 -1.01
N ILE A 555 9.33 -27.05 0.11
CA ILE A 555 7.86 -27.09 0.15
C ILE A 555 7.29 -25.80 -0.42
N LYS A 556 7.79 -24.65 0.04
CA LYS A 556 7.40 -23.34 -0.50
C LYS A 556 7.64 -23.23 -2.01
N ALA A 557 8.83 -23.60 -2.48
CA ALA A 557 9.19 -23.56 -3.90
C ALA A 557 8.26 -24.41 -4.78
N ILE A 558 7.78 -25.55 -4.26
CA ILE A 558 6.80 -26.41 -4.94
C ILE A 558 5.40 -25.77 -4.91
N VAL A 559 5.03 -25.13 -3.81
CA VAL A 559 3.65 -24.74 -3.51
C VAL A 559 3.26 -23.36 -4.05
N GLU A 560 4.19 -22.41 -4.12
CA GLU A 560 3.92 -21.04 -4.58
C GLU A 560 3.77 -20.97 -6.10
N SER A 561 2.71 -20.30 -6.55
CA SER A 561 2.41 -20.13 -7.98
C SER A 561 3.49 -19.32 -8.69
N THR A 562 4.06 -18.36 -7.97
CA THR A 562 5.22 -17.54 -8.35
C THR A 562 6.37 -18.40 -8.90
N TYR A 563 6.71 -19.51 -8.23
CA TYR A 563 7.76 -20.41 -8.71
C TYR A 563 7.32 -21.33 -9.84
N HIS A 564 6.04 -21.72 -9.89
CA HIS A 564 5.48 -22.45 -11.02
C HIS A 564 5.52 -21.62 -12.31
N ASP A 565 5.16 -20.35 -12.25
CA ASP A 565 5.16 -19.44 -13.40
C ASP A 565 6.59 -19.15 -13.86
N ALA A 566 7.52 -18.90 -12.92
CA ALA A 566 8.94 -18.76 -13.23
C ALA A 566 9.49 -20.05 -13.88
N TYR A 567 9.28 -21.21 -13.25
CA TYR A 567 9.76 -22.49 -13.78
C TYR A 567 9.20 -22.78 -15.18
N ARG A 568 7.90 -22.55 -15.42
CA ARG A 568 7.29 -22.72 -16.75
C ARG A 568 7.98 -21.84 -17.79
N HIS A 569 8.16 -20.56 -17.49
CA HIS A 569 8.86 -19.62 -18.39
C HIS A 569 10.29 -20.10 -18.70
N TYR A 570 11.03 -20.58 -17.71
CA TYR A 570 12.40 -21.07 -17.90
C TYR A 570 12.49 -22.40 -18.67
N MET A 571 11.49 -23.28 -18.51
CA MET A 571 11.37 -24.49 -19.30
C MET A 571 11.09 -24.16 -20.78
N GLU A 572 10.22 -23.20 -21.05
CA GLU A 572 9.92 -22.71 -22.41
C GLU A 572 11.16 -22.10 -23.07
N CYS A 573 11.99 -21.39 -22.30
CA CYS A 573 13.27 -20.83 -22.76
C CYS A 573 14.39 -21.90 -22.92
N GLY A 574 14.14 -23.17 -22.60
CA GLY A 574 15.09 -24.27 -22.78
C GLY A 574 16.23 -24.34 -21.75
N VAL A 575 16.18 -23.54 -20.69
CA VAL A 575 17.25 -23.41 -19.69
C VAL A 575 17.30 -24.60 -18.71
N LEU A 576 16.17 -25.27 -18.46
CA LEU A 576 16.02 -26.27 -17.39
C LEU A 576 15.57 -27.68 -17.87
N ARG A 577 15.90 -28.08 -19.11
CA ARG A 577 15.49 -29.42 -19.62
C ARG A 577 16.04 -30.55 -18.74
N GLY A 578 15.16 -31.26 -18.03
CA GLY A 578 15.47 -32.48 -17.28
C GLY A 578 15.63 -32.35 -15.75
N HIS A 579 15.32 -31.19 -15.16
CA HIS A 579 15.50 -31.01 -13.71
C HIS A 579 14.45 -31.76 -12.86
N PRO A 580 14.84 -32.60 -11.88
CA PRO A 580 13.95 -33.51 -11.14
C PRO A 580 13.02 -32.86 -10.09
N LEU A 581 12.97 -31.53 -10.00
CA LEU A 581 12.22 -30.83 -8.95
C LEU A 581 10.71 -30.82 -9.16
N PHE A 582 10.27 -31.02 -10.41
CA PHE A 582 8.85 -31.14 -10.75
C PHE A 582 8.64 -32.51 -11.40
N PRO A 583 8.37 -33.57 -10.63
CA PRO A 583 7.89 -34.81 -11.21
C PRO A 583 6.52 -34.50 -11.84
N PHE A 584 6.49 -34.21 -13.13
CA PHE A 584 5.25 -34.18 -13.90
C PHE A 584 4.67 -35.60 -13.92
N ARG A 585 3.79 -35.90 -12.96
CA ARG A 585 2.58 -36.67 -13.26
C ARG A 585 1.41 -35.70 -13.21
N ARG A 586 0.75 -35.54 -14.36
CA ARG A 586 -0.53 -34.83 -14.48
C ARG A 586 -1.56 -35.42 -13.54
#